data_AF-A0A929DZX1-F1
#
_entry.id   AF-A0A929DZX1-F1
#
_cell.length_a   1.000
_cell.length_b   1.000
_cell.length_c   1.000
_cell.angle_alpha   90.00
_cell.angle_beta   90.00
_cell.angle_gamma   90.00
#
_symmetry.space_group_name_H-M   'P 1'
#
loop_
_entity.id
_entity.type
_entity.pdbx_description
1 polymer ?
#
loop_
_entity_poly.entity_id
_entity_poly.type
_entity_poly.pdbx_seq_one_letter_code
_entity_poly.pdbx_strand_id
1 'polypeptide(L)'
;MMNEPVDMVTLVRDLPSRPRGRACIVLTHEYGGQKEWAAELGRQTRSEHIDLLELFTQEKTLGDKVVQFLVPKLFDFLESRSQAPVLIVSGMEFLKATWTGQSNAVKQFASRIQTWNKNPCLLFVLQYDKILATYDFGKRHQYTYIVDQRETLAP
;
A
#
# COMPACT_ATOMS: atom_id res chain seq x y z
N MET A 1 24.90 5.37 -8.92
CA MET A 1 25.07 4.10 -8.20
C MET A 1 23.89 3.24 -8.61
N MET A 2 24.13 2.03 -9.14
CA MET A 2 23.04 1.07 -9.34
C MET A 2 22.67 0.58 -7.94
N ASN A 3 21.51 0.98 -7.43
CA ASN A 3 20.97 0.38 -6.20
C ASN A 3 20.72 -1.09 -6.49
N GLU A 4 21.10 -1.97 -5.56
CA GLU A 4 20.73 -3.37 -5.65
C GLU A 4 19.19 -3.48 -5.70
N PRO A 5 18.62 -4.26 -6.62
CA PRO A 5 17.19 -4.37 -6.74
C PRO A 5 16.58 -4.99 -5.48
N VAL A 6 15.44 -4.46 -5.06
CA VAL A 6 14.74 -4.82 -3.83
C VAL A 6 14.08 -6.20 -3.97
N ASP A 7 14.41 -7.11 -3.07
CA ASP A 7 13.67 -8.36 -2.90
C ASP A 7 12.37 -8.08 -2.13
N MET A 8 11.25 -8.06 -2.85
CA MET A 8 9.94 -7.80 -2.27
C MET A 8 9.47 -8.89 -1.32
N VAL A 9 9.85 -10.16 -1.54
CA VAL A 9 9.47 -11.26 -0.65
C VAL A 9 10.14 -11.08 0.71
N THR A 10 11.43 -10.75 0.70
CA THR A 10 12.18 -10.44 1.92
C THR A 10 11.61 -9.20 2.62
N LEU A 11 11.38 -8.10 1.87
CA LEU A 11 10.81 -6.87 2.45
C LEU A 11 9.46 -7.12 3.14
N VAL A 12 8.57 -7.89 2.51
CA VAL A 12 7.25 -8.21 3.07
C VAL A 12 7.38 -9.08 4.32
N ARG A 13 8.23 -10.10 4.29
CA ARG A 13 8.45 -10.98 5.44
C ARG A 13 9.07 -10.25 6.63
N ASP A 14 9.89 -9.24 6.37
CA ASP A 14 10.54 -8.44 7.42
C ASP A 14 9.64 -7.32 7.96
N LEU A 15 8.59 -6.93 7.24
CA LEU A 15 7.71 -5.81 7.62
C LEU A 15 7.11 -5.96 9.04
N PRO A 16 6.65 -7.16 9.48
CA PRO A 16 6.18 -7.37 10.84
C PRO A 16 7.23 -7.20 11.92
N SER A 17 8.52 -7.39 11.61
CA SER A 17 9.62 -7.22 12.58
C SER A 17 9.90 -5.76 12.92
N ARG A 18 9.38 -4.82 12.12
CA ARG A 18 9.59 -3.39 12.37
C ARG A 18 8.84 -2.95 13.63
N PRO A 19 9.50 -2.29 14.60
CA PRO A 19 8.82 -1.76 15.79
C PRO A 19 7.86 -0.60 15.47
N ARG A 20 8.03 0.07 14.33
CA ARG A 20 7.21 1.19 13.81
C ARG A 20 7.36 1.30 12.30
N GLY A 21 6.50 2.05 11.62
CA GLY A 21 6.58 2.18 10.15
C GLY A 21 6.29 0.85 9.45
N ARG A 22 5.21 0.19 9.88
CA ARG A 22 4.77 -1.14 9.46
C ARG A 22 3.90 -1.09 8.21
N ALA A 23 4.04 -0.03 7.42
CA ALA A 23 3.39 0.11 6.12
C ALA A 23 4.38 0.57 5.05
N CYS A 24 4.17 0.09 3.82
CA CYS A 24 5.01 0.35 2.65
C CYS A 24 4.13 0.54 1.40
N ILE A 25 4.70 1.16 0.38
CA ILE A 25 4.10 1.33 -0.94
C ILE A 25 5.03 0.71 -1.98
N VAL A 26 4.46 -0.03 -2.93
CA VAL A 26 5.08 -0.38 -4.22
C VAL A 26 4.41 0.44 -5.29
N LEU A 27 5.20 1.17 -6.08
CA LEU A 27 4.73 1.95 -7.22
C LEU A 27 4.95 1.14 -8.51
N THR A 28 3.86 0.82 -9.18
CA THR A 28 3.79 0.03 -10.41
C THR A 28 3.60 0.95 -11.61
N HIS A 29 4.21 0.62 -12.74
CA HIS A 29 4.09 1.43 -13.97
C HIS A 29 3.08 0.86 -14.97
N GLU A 30 2.64 -0.38 -14.78
CA GLU A 30 1.67 -1.06 -15.62
C GLU A 30 0.42 -1.40 -14.80
N TYR A 31 -0.72 -0.81 -15.18
CA TYR A 31 -1.96 -0.99 -14.44
C TYR A 31 -2.53 -2.41 -14.56
N GLY A 32 -2.49 -2.99 -15.76
CA GLY A 32 -3.22 -4.22 -16.09
C GLY A 32 -2.76 -5.49 -15.36
N GLY A 33 -1.57 -5.49 -14.76
CA GLY A 33 -1.03 -6.62 -13.99
C GLY A 33 -0.85 -6.34 -12.50
N GLN A 34 -1.31 -5.19 -12.01
CA GLN A 34 -1.06 -4.76 -10.62
C GLN A 34 -1.68 -5.73 -9.61
N LYS A 35 -2.92 -6.17 -9.88
CA LYS A 35 -3.66 -7.08 -9.01
C LYS A 35 -3.00 -8.45 -8.97
N GLU A 36 -2.67 -9.01 -10.13
CA GLU A 36 -2.04 -10.32 -10.27
C GLU A 36 -0.66 -10.32 -9.61
N TRP A 37 0.11 -9.25 -9.80
CA TRP A 37 1.40 -9.07 -9.14
C TRP A 37 1.25 -9.03 -7.60
N ALA A 38 0.28 -8.28 -7.09
CA ALA A 38 0.00 -8.20 -5.66
C ALA A 38 -0.46 -9.55 -5.08
N ALA A 39 -1.31 -10.27 -5.81
CA ALA A 39 -1.80 -11.60 -5.42
C ALA A 39 -0.67 -12.63 -5.38
N GLU A 40 0.22 -12.62 -6.38
CA GLU A 40 1.37 -13.52 -6.45
C GLU A 40 2.37 -13.25 -5.32
N LEU A 41 2.67 -11.98 -5.03
CA LEU A 41 3.48 -11.61 -3.87
C LEU A 41 2.83 -12.07 -2.56
N GLY A 42 1.50 -11.96 -2.44
CA GLY A 42 0.74 -12.49 -1.30
C GLY A 42 0.93 -13.98 -1.15
N ARG A 43 0.80 -14.74 -2.25
CA ARG A 43 1.01 -16.19 -2.28
C ARG A 43 2.43 -16.59 -1.85
N GLN A 44 3.46 -15.93 -2.36
CA GLN A 44 4.87 -16.23 -2.04
C GLN A 44 5.24 -15.89 -0.58
N THR A 45 4.57 -14.89 -0.01
CA THR A 45 4.84 -14.42 1.36
C THR A 45 3.87 -14.99 2.40
N ARG A 46 2.85 -15.76 1.98
CA ARG A 46 1.72 -16.22 2.80
C ARG A 46 0.98 -15.06 3.48
N SER A 47 0.91 -13.94 2.77
CA SER A 47 0.16 -12.75 3.17
C SER A 47 -1.21 -12.78 2.50
N GLU A 48 -2.20 -12.16 3.13
CA GLU A 48 -3.50 -11.95 2.49
C GLU A 48 -3.40 -10.79 1.50
N HIS A 49 -4.16 -10.89 0.41
CA HIS A 49 -4.28 -9.85 -0.60
C HIS A 49 -5.76 -9.47 -0.76
N ILE A 50 -6.01 -8.16 -0.81
CA ILE A 50 -7.30 -7.58 -1.16
C ILE A 50 -7.12 -6.57 -2.28
N ASP A 51 -7.95 -6.71 -3.30
CA ASP A 51 -8.15 -5.67 -4.30
C ASP A 51 -9.35 -4.81 -3.89
N LEU A 52 -9.11 -3.53 -3.59
CA LEU A 52 -10.16 -2.65 -3.09
C LEU A 52 -11.20 -2.32 -4.16
N LEU A 53 -10.83 -2.29 -5.44
CA LEU A 53 -11.79 -2.01 -6.51
C LEU A 53 -12.79 -3.16 -6.61
N GLU A 54 -12.31 -4.40 -6.61
CA GLU A 54 -13.19 -5.57 -6.59
C GLU A 54 -14.04 -5.63 -5.32
N LEU A 55 -13.43 -5.40 -4.15
CA LEU A 55 -14.14 -5.42 -2.88
C LEU A 55 -15.29 -4.41 -2.84
N PHE A 56 -15.05 -3.17 -3.27
CA PHE A 56 -16.08 -2.12 -3.29
C PHE A 56 -17.14 -2.34 -4.37
N THR A 57 -16.79 -3.04 -5.46
CA THR A 57 -17.75 -3.41 -6.50
C THR A 57 -18.67 -4.55 -6.04
N GLN A 58 -18.14 -5.50 -5.27
CA GLN A 58 -18.89 -6.66 -4.76
C GLN A 58 -19.73 -6.31 -3.52
N GLU A 59 -19.20 -5.52 -2.59
CA GLU A 59 -19.90 -5.10 -1.38
C GLU A 59 -20.65 -3.78 -1.61
N LYS A 60 -21.94 -3.86 -1.97
CA LYS A 60 -22.80 -2.69 -2.23
C LYS A 60 -22.71 -1.60 -1.16
N THR A 61 -22.68 -1.99 0.12
CA THR A 61 -22.61 -1.06 1.25
C THR A 61 -21.29 -0.27 1.32
N LEU A 62 -20.19 -0.82 0.79
CA LEU A 62 -18.92 -0.12 0.63
C LEU A 62 -18.95 0.79 -0.59
N GLY A 63 -19.47 0.29 -1.72
CA GLY A 63 -19.69 1.05 -2.95
C GLY A 63 -20.50 2.34 -2.71
N ASP A 64 -21.58 2.26 -1.94
CA ASP A 64 -22.42 3.42 -1.59
C ASP A 64 -21.69 4.46 -0.72
N LYS A 65 -20.55 4.09 -0.10
CA LYS A 65 -19.79 4.92 0.83
C LYS A 65 -18.44 5.37 0.30
N VAL A 66 -18.14 5.16 -0.99
CA VAL A 66 -16.85 5.47 -1.63
C VAL A 66 -16.34 6.89 -1.28
N VAL A 67 -17.18 7.92 -1.39
CA VAL A 67 -16.81 9.32 -1.10
C VAL A 67 -16.47 9.55 0.38
N GLN A 68 -16.99 8.71 1.28
CA GLN A 68 -16.71 8.80 2.71
C GLN A 68 -15.37 8.17 3.09
N PHE A 69 -14.75 7.37 2.20
CA PHE A 69 -13.45 6.74 2.42
C PHE A 69 -12.31 7.73 2.18
N LEU A 70 -12.23 8.74 3.05
CA LEU A 70 -11.04 9.57 3.20
C LEU A 70 -9.88 8.74 3.77
N VAL A 71 -8.65 9.24 3.63
CA VAL A 71 -7.43 8.56 4.08
C VAL A 71 -7.55 7.95 5.48
N PRO A 72 -7.99 8.66 6.55
CA PRO A 72 -8.12 8.04 7.88
C PRO A 72 -9.03 6.81 7.89
N LYS A 73 -10.21 6.92 7.26
CA LYS A 73 -11.22 5.86 7.23
C LYS A 73 -10.74 4.64 6.46
N LEU A 74 -9.92 4.82 5.42
CA LEU A 74 -9.26 3.70 4.72
C LEU A 74 -8.35 2.91 5.68
N PHE A 75 -7.50 3.59 6.45
CA PHE A 75 -6.60 2.91 7.38
C PHE A 75 -7.37 2.22 8.53
N ASP A 76 -8.39 2.88 9.09
CA ASP A 76 -9.26 2.30 10.12
C ASP A 76 -9.98 1.05 9.59
N PHE A 77 -10.42 1.08 8.33
CA PHE A 77 -11.03 -0.06 7.66
C PHE A 77 -10.06 -1.22 7.48
N LEU A 78 -8.81 -0.96 7.07
CA LEU A 78 -7.80 -2.00 6.82
C LEU A 78 -7.27 -2.67 8.10
N GLU A 79 -7.28 -1.96 9.23
CA GLU A 79 -6.81 -2.45 10.54
C GLU A 79 -7.42 -3.80 10.95
N SER A 80 -8.66 -4.06 10.56
CA SER A 80 -9.42 -5.25 11.00
C SER A 80 -9.65 -6.26 9.87
N ARG A 81 -9.04 -6.06 8.70
CA ARG A 81 -9.37 -6.81 7.47
C ARG A 81 -8.57 -8.08 7.26
N SER A 82 -7.54 -8.34 8.08
CA SER A 82 -6.70 -9.53 7.93
C SER A 82 -6.27 -10.09 9.27
N GLN A 83 -6.16 -11.41 9.34
CA GLN A 83 -5.49 -12.11 10.44
C GLN A 83 -4.02 -12.42 10.12
N ALA A 84 -3.60 -12.23 8.87
CA ALA A 84 -2.20 -12.40 8.47
C ALA A 84 -1.32 -11.26 9.02
N PRO A 85 -0.01 -11.50 9.23
CA PRO A 85 0.90 -10.45 9.71
C PRO A 85 1.02 -9.26 8.76
N VAL A 86 0.81 -9.49 7.46
CA VAL A 86 0.83 -8.47 6.41
C VAL A 86 -0.43 -8.63 5.55
N LEU A 87 -1.01 -7.49 5.19
CA LEU A 87 -2.10 -7.34 4.25
C LEU A 87 -1.60 -6.55 3.05
N ILE A 88 -1.64 -7.18 1.88
CA ILE A 88 -1.31 -6.56 0.60
C ILE A 88 -2.59 -5.96 0.02
N VAL A 89 -2.53 -4.71 -0.41
CA VAL A 89 -3.68 -3.92 -0.85
C VAL A 89 -3.41 -3.38 -2.24
N SER A 90 -4.25 -3.72 -3.22
CA SER A 90 -4.21 -3.16 -4.59
C SER A 90 -5.52 -2.44 -4.95
N GLY A 91 -5.53 -1.79 -6.12
CA GLY A 91 -6.76 -1.27 -6.71
C GLY A 91 -7.39 -0.08 -5.98
N MET A 92 -6.61 0.71 -5.24
CA MET A 92 -7.13 1.87 -4.48
C MET A 92 -7.17 3.18 -5.28
N GLU A 93 -6.86 3.14 -6.58
CA GLU A 93 -6.79 4.32 -7.46
C GLU A 93 -8.12 5.06 -7.52
N PHE A 94 -9.25 4.34 -7.50
CA PHE A 94 -10.58 4.98 -7.48
C PHE A 94 -10.81 5.78 -6.20
N LEU A 95 -10.33 5.32 -5.04
CA LEU A 95 -10.38 6.08 -3.79
C LEU A 95 -9.49 7.32 -3.87
N LYS A 96 -8.26 7.18 -4.39
CA LYS A 96 -7.37 8.34 -4.62
C LYS A 96 -8.03 9.40 -5.51
N ALA A 97 -8.79 8.98 -6.52
CA ALA A 97 -9.53 9.89 -7.38
C ALA A 97 -10.56 10.71 -6.58
N THR A 98 -11.21 10.13 -5.56
CA THR A 98 -12.14 10.89 -4.68
C THR A 98 -11.45 11.91 -3.78
N TRP A 99 -10.14 11.78 -3.58
CA TRP A 99 -9.35 12.72 -2.78
C TRP A 99 -8.80 13.89 -3.61
N THR A 100 -8.99 13.86 -4.93
CA THR A 100 -8.55 14.95 -5.81
C THR A 100 -9.22 16.27 -5.40
N GLY A 101 -8.43 17.35 -5.35
CA GLY A 101 -8.87 18.65 -4.82
C GLY A 101 -8.65 18.84 -3.32
N GLN A 102 -8.35 17.79 -2.55
CA GLN A 102 -7.89 17.92 -1.16
C GLN A 102 -6.37 18.14 -1.14
N SER A 103 -5.96 19.38 -0.88
CA SER A 103 -4.54 19.81 -0.93
C SER A 103 -3.58 19.00 -0.06
N ASN A 104 -4.09 18.25 0.92
CA ASN A 104 -3.28 17.51 1.88
C ASN A 104 -3.45 15.98 1.83
N ALA A 105 -4.28 15.43 0.94
CA ALA A 105 -4.60 13.99 0.97
C ALA A 105 -3.38 13.10 0.76
N VAL A 106 -2.53 13.41 -0.22
CA VAL A 106 -1.30 12.64 -0.49
C VAL A 106 -0.33 12.70 0.70
N LYS A 107 -0.18 13.87 1.31
CA LYS A 107 0.66 14.04 2.52
C LYS A 107 0.09 13.29 3.72
N GLN A 108 -1.24 13.30 3.89
CA GLN A 108 -1.91 12.54 4.94
C GLN A 108 -1.74 11.04 4.73
N PHE A 109 -1.84 10.56 3.49
CA PHE A 109 -1.61 9.15 3.14
C PHE A 109 -0.17 8.75 3.45
N ALA A 110 0.82 9.50 2.96
CA ALA A 110 2.23 9.23 3.25
C ALA A 110 2.53 9.30 4.76
N SER A 111 1.95 10.25 5.49
CA SER A 111 2.07 10.34 6.94
C SER A 111 1.49 9.11 7.65
N ARG A 112 0.34 8.60 7.19
CA ARG A 112 -0.24 7.35 7.72
C ARG A 112 0.65 6.14 7.42
N ILE A 113 1.22 6.04 6.21
CA ILE A 113 2.21 5.00 5.87
C ILE A 113 3.40 5.05 6.85
N GLN A 114 3.96 6.25 7.06
CA GLN A 114 5.12 6.42 7.92
C GLN A 114 4.86 6.03 9.38
N THR A 115 3.67 6.38 9.87
CA THR A 115 3.30 6.27 11.29
C THR A 115 2.51 5.01 11.62
N TRP A 116 2.14 4.20 10.62
CA TRP A 116 1.44 2.94 10.84
C TRP A 116 2.25 2.02 11.74
N ASN A 117 1.67 1.62 12.85
CA ASN A 117 2.28 0.77 13.87
C ASN A 117 1.35 -0.36 14.33
N LYS A 118 0.24 -0.56 13.61
CA LYS A 118 -0.80 -1.54 13.95
C LYS A 118 -0.60 -2.85 13.18
N ASN A 119 -1.43 -3.85 13.51
CA ASN A 119 -1.61 -5.06 12.73
C ASN A 119 -2.92 -4.96 11.92
N PRO A 120 -2.99 -5.56 10.73
CA PRO A 120 -1.87 -6.14 9.98
C PRO A 120 -0.87 -5.05 9.54
N CYS A 121 0.35 -5.45 9.18
CA CYS A 121 1.23 -4.57 8.41
C CYS A 121 0.60 -4.33 7.04
N LEU A 122 0.85 -3.18 6.41
CA LEU A 122 0.20 -2.84 5.14
C LEU A 122 1.23 -2.71 4.02
N LEU A 123 1.01 -3.42 2.91
CA LEU A 123 1.72 -3.15 1.66
C LEU A 123 0.72 -2.66 0.62
N PHE A 124 0.83 -1.40 0.22
CA PHE A 124 0.00 -0.85 -0.85
C PHE A 124 0.71 -1.02 -2.19
N VAL A 125 0.05 -1.65 -3.16
CA VAL A 125 0.53 -1.75 -4.54
C VAL A 125 -0.29 -0.77 -5.36
N LEU A 126 0.35 0.30 -5.83
CA LEU A 126 -0.31 1.46 -6.45
C LEU A 126 0.25 1.73 -7.84
N GLN A 127 -0.52 2.39 -8.69
CA GLN A 127 0.04 3.01 -9.89
C GLN A 127 1.05 4.09 -9.50
N TYR A 128 2.06 4.26 -10.34
CA TYR A 128 3.09 5.26 -10.19
C TYR A 128 2.47 6.65 -10.03
N ASP A 129 2.80 7.28 -8.91
CA ASP A 129 2.37 8.61 -8.55
C ASP A 129 3.62 9.43 -8.24
N LYS A 130 3.89 10.43 -9.08
CA LYS A 130 5.10 11.24 -8.97
C LYS A 130 5.22 11.93 -7.60
N ILE A 131 4.10 12.38 -7.03
CA ILE A 131 4.11 13.10 -5.75
C ILE A 131 4.50 12.14 -4.62
N LEU A 132 3.96 10.92 -4.62
CA LEU A 132 4.37 9.88 -3.67
C LEU A 132 5.82 9.45 -3.92
N ALA A 133 6.21 9.17 -5.16
CA ALA A 133 7.56 8.72 -5.52
C ALA A 133 8.66 9.68 -5.03
N THR A 134 8.40 10.98 -5.04
CA THR A 134 9.33 12.01 -4.56
C THR A 134 9.06 12.49 -3.13
N TYR A 135 8.14 11.84 -2.40
CA TYR A 135 7.78 12.27 -1.05
C TYR A 135 8.94 12.02 -0.07
N ASP A 136 9.39 13.07 0.60
CA ASP A 136 10.40 12.96 1.65
C ASP A 136 9.77 12.48 2.96
N PHE A 137 9.99 11.21 3.30
CA PHE A 137 9.61 10.63 4.59
C PHE A 137 10.48 11.17 5.75
N GLY A 138 11.53 11.94 5.45
CA GLY A 138 12.46 12.46 6.43
C GLY A 138 13.30 11.37 7.10
N LYS A 139 14.24 11.79 7.95
CA LYS A 139 15.21 10.87 8.58
C LYS A 139 14.69 10.17 9.84
N ARG A 140 13.44 10.41 10.23
CA ARG A 140 12.94 10.02 11.56
C ARG A 140 12.94 8.50 11.74
N HIS A 141 12.73 7.73 10.67
CA HIS A 141 12.71 6.27 10.63
C HIS A 141 13.45 5.78 9.38
N GLN A 142 14.56 5.05 9.53
CA GLN A 142 15.38 4.52 8.43
C GLN A 142 14.76 3.26 7.80
N TYR A 143 13.53 3.35 7.31
CA TYR A 143 12.87 2.24 6.62
C TYR A 143 12.59 2.57 5.17
N THR A 144 12.55 1.51 4.35
CA THR A 144 12.01 1.59 2.99
C THR A 144 10.50 1.71 3.05
N TYR A 145 9.98 2.88 2.69
CA TYR A 145 8.55 3.20 2.64
C TYR A 145 7.98 3.14 1.23
N ILE A 146 8.80 3.41 0.21
CA ILE A 146 8.42 3.36 -1.20
C ILE A 146 9.42 2.50 -1.93
N VAL A 147 8.92 1.63 -2.80
CA VAL A 147 9.69 0.83 -3.74
C VAL A 147 9.13 1.09 -5.13
N ASP A 148 9.98 1.39 -6.10
CA ASP A 148 9.57 1.35 -7.51
C ASP A 148 9.62 -0.11 -7.97
N GLN A 149 8.53 -0.62 -8.55
CA GLN A 149 8.44 -2.00 -9.04
C GLN A 149 9.53 -2.32 -10.08
N ARG A 150 10.01 -1.33 -10.85
CA ARG A 150 11.10 -1.56 -11.81
C ARG A 150 12.44 -1.87 -11.14
N GLU A 151 12.56 -1.56 -9.86
CA GLU A 151 13.73 -1.82 -9.05
C GLU A 151 13.58 -3.10 -8.22
N THR A 152 12.62 -3.99 -8.51
CA THR A 152 12.40 -5.22 -7.74
C THR A 152 12.86 -6.48 -8.46
N LEU A 153 13.32 -7.48 -7.69
CA LEU A 153 13.69 -8.81 -8.21
C LEU A 153 12.50 -9.78 -8.34
N ALA A 154 11.30 -9.39 -7.90
CA ALA A 154 10.11 -10.25 -7.88
C ALA A 154 8.89 -9.61 -8.58
N PRO A 155 8.12 -10.43 -9.31
CA PRO A 155 6.72 -10.73 -9.00
C PRO A 155 6.50 -12.10 -8.33
#